data_AF-A0A7J2PU70-F1
#
_entry.id   AF-A0A7J2PU70-F1
#
_cell.length_a   1.000
_cell.length_b   1.000
_cell.length_c   1.000
_cell.angle_alpha   90.00
_cell.angle_beta   90.00
_cell.angle_gamma   90.00
#
_symmetry.space_group_name_H-M   'P 1'
#
loop_
_entity.id
_entity.type
_entity.pdbx_description
1 polymer ?
#
loop_
_entity_poly.entity_id
_entity_poly.type
_entity_poly.pdbx_seq_one_letter_code
_entity_poly.pdbx_strand_id
1 'polypeptide(L)'
;MSVEPGFSEESLREIARVKVNFRFSVLIHYAVFIFVSILLLTINLLFTRQIFWIIFPFFGWFIGIVMHTIGYLVYARGVYPLAKRTVIFHMFAYLSVMLFLFLVNFYTMPEKYWVLFPAIFWGIAVLVHYAIYMIYFKSRIDEPRKSLSRREKAIEREMKKMKKKINK
;
A
#
# COMPACT_ATOMS: atom_id res chain seq x y z
N MET A 1 41.53 4.41 11.58
CA MET A 1 40.31 3.63 11.28
C MET A 1 39.31 4.56 10.62
N SER A 2 39.20 4.51 9.30
CA SER A 2 38.17 5.24 8.54
C SER A 2 36.83 4.56 8.78
N VAL A 3 35.88 5.27 9.39
CA VAL A 3 34.50 4.82 9.54
C VAL A 3 33.93 4.64 8.13
N GLU A 4 33.66 3.39 7.74
CA GLU A 4 32.99 3.11 6.47
C GLU A 4 31.64 3.85 6.42
N PRO A 5 31.21 4.34 5.24
CA PRO A 5 29.88 4.92 5.05
C PRO A 5 28.83 3.80 4.96
N GLY A 6 28.74 2.99 6.01
CA GLY A 6 27.76 1.92 6.20
C GLY A 6 26.72 2.31 7.24
N PHE A 7 25.53 1.70 7.14
CA PHE A 7 24.52 1.75 8.20
C PHE A 7 25.10 1.20 9.52
N SER A 8 24.79 1.82 10.66
CA SER A 8 25.18 1.28 11.97
C SER A 8 24.55 -0.10 12.18
N GLU A 9 25.19 -0.98 12.94
CA GLU A 9 24.63 -2.30 13.26
C GLU A 9 23.22 -2.21 13.88
N GLU A 10 23.00 -1.22 14.75
CA GLU A 10 21.69 -0.92 15.33
C GLU A 10 20.64 -0.61 14.25
N SER A 11 20.98 0.21 13.26
CA SER A 11 20.06 0.54 12.16
C SER A 11 19.76 -0.66 11.26
N LEU A 12 20.74 -1.55 11.02
CA LEU A 12 20.51 -2.80 10.29
C LEU A 12 19.59 -3.75 11.07
N ARG A 13 19.80 -3.86 12.39
CA ARG A 13 18.93 -4.64 13.28
C ARG A 13 17.50 -4.10 13.27
N GLU A 14 17.32 -2.79 13.27
CA GLU A 14 15.99 -2.17 13.21
C GLU A 14 15.28 -2.46 11.88
N ILE A 15 15.97 -2.31 10.75
CA ILE A 15 15.41 -2.62 9.42
C ILE A 15 15.00 -4.10 9.35
N ALA A 16 15.85 -5.00 9.87
CA ALA A 16 15.56 -6.43 9.94
C ALA A 16 14.36 -6.74 10.84
N ARG A 17 14.28 -6.13 12.02
CA ARG A 17 13.15 -6.26 12.96
C ARG A 17 11.83 -5.87 12.28
N VAL A 18 11.78 -4.71 11.64
CA VAL A 18 10.58 -4.26 10.93
C VAL A 18 10.21 -5.22 9.80
N LYS A 19 11.18 -5.69 9.00
CA LYS A 19 10.94 -6.66 7.92
C LYS A 19 10.31 -7.97 8.44
N VAL A 20 10.83 -8.47 9.56
CA VAL A 20 10.34 -9.68 10.23
C VAL A 20 8.93 -9.45 10.78
N ASN A 21 8.65 -8.29 11.40
CA ASN A 21 7.33 -7.94 11.89
C ASN A 21 6.28 -7.91 10.77
N PHE A 22 6.59 -7.31 9.61
CA PHE A 22 5.69 -7.36 8.46
C PHE A 22 5.45 -8.79 7.97
N ARG A 23 6.50 -9.62 7.91
CA ARG A 23 6.37 -11.03 7.51
C ARG A 23 5.43 -11.79 8.46
N PHE A 24 5.62 -11.65 9.77
CA PHE A 24 4.74 -12.29 10.76
C PHE A 24 3.32 -11.75 10.69
N SER A 25 3.14 -10.43 10.50
CA SER A 25 1.82 -9.83 10.29
C SER A 25 1.11 -10.50 9.12
N VAL A 26 1.76 -10.68 7.96
CA VAL A 26 1.18 -11.38 6.81
C VAL A 26 0.82 -12.82 7.16
N LEU A 27 1.74 -13.58 7.77
CA LEU A 27 1.50 -14.98 8.12
C LEU A 27 0.30 -15.15 9.05
N ILE A 28 0.17 -14.29 10.08
CA ILE A 28 -0.96 -14.32 11.01
C ILE A 28 -2.27 -14.05 10.26
N HIS A 29 -2.31 -13.06 9.37
CA HIS A 29 -3.52 -12.78 8.61
C HIS A 29 -3.91 -13.94 7.70
N TYR A 30 -2.95 -14.58 7.01
CA TYR A 30 -3.24 -15.78 6.21
C TYR A 30 -3.79 -16.93 7.07
N ALA A 31 -3.19 -17.17 8.25
CA ALA A 31 -3.65 -18.22 9.15
C ALA A 31 -5.09 -17.98 9.62
N VAL A 32 -5.39 -16.76 10.08
CA VAL A 32 -6.74 -16.36 10.50
C VAL A 32 -7.72 -16.44 9.34
N PHE A 33 -7.34 -15.95 8.16
CA PHE A 33 -8.18 -15.98 6.96
C PHE A 33 -8.56 -17.40 6.57
N ILE A 34 -7.59 -18.33 6.49
CA ILE A 34 -7.84 -19.73 6.13
C ILE A 34 -8.73 -20.38 7.19
N PHE A 35 -8.37 -20.25 8.46
CA PHE A 35 -9.10 -20.88 9.56
C PHE A 35 -10.57 -20.42 9.61
N VAL A 36 -10.80 -19.11 9.61
CA VAL A 36 -12.15 -18.56 9.65
C VAL A 36 -12.92 -18.87 8.37
N SER A 37 -12.29 -18.84 7.20
CA SER A 37 -12.97 -19.20 5.94
C SER A 37 -13.45 -20.65 5.93
N ILE A 38 -12.64 -21.59 6.42
CA ILE A 38 -13.04 -23.00 6.55
C ILE A 38 -14.22 -23.14 7.53
N LEU A 39 -14.16 -22.44 8.67
CA LEU A 39 -15.23 -22.44 9.66
C LEU A 39 -16.54 -21.90 9.06
N LEU A 40 -16.50 -20.73 8.43
CA LEU A 40 -17.67 -20.12 7.79
C LEU A 40 -18.22 -21.00 6.66
N LEU A 41 -17.35 -21.71 5.92
CA LEU A 41 -17.77 -22.59 4.84
C LEU A 41 -18.54 -23.77 5.40
N THR A 42 -18.02 -24.33 6.49
CA THR A 42 -18.64 -25.44 7.21
C THR A 42 -20.01 -25.03 7.73
N ILE A 43 -20.12 -23.87 8.40
CA ILE A 43 -21.40 -23.33 8.89
C ILE A 43 -22.37 -23.11 7.72
N ASN A 44 -21.91 -22.51 6.62
CA ASN A 44 -22.77 -22.23 5.48
C ASN A 44 -23.32 -23.53 4.86
N LEU A 45 -22.48 -24.55 4.69
CA LEU A 45 -22.90 -25.86 4.16
C LEU A 45 -23.84 -26.63 5.09
N LEU A 46 -23.66 -26.53 6.41
CA LEU A 46 -24.49 -27.24 7.39
C LEU A 46 -25.86 -26.60 7.58
N PHE A 47 -25.94 -25.27 7.63
CA PHE A 47 -27.17 -24.57 8.02
C PHE A 47 -27.90 -23.88 6.87
N THR A 48 -27.19 -23.53 5.78
CA THR A 48 -27.71 -22.62 4.74
C THR A 48 -27.20 -22.99 3.34
N ARG A 49 -27.21 -24.29 3.00
CA ARG A 49 -26.63 -24.84 1.76
C ARG A 49 -27.15 -24.22 0.46
N GLN A 50 -28.37 -23.67 0.47
CA GLN A 50 -28.98 -23.05 -0.71
C GLN A 50 -28.47 -21.63 -0.99
N ILE A 51 -27.91 -20.96 0.02
CA ILE A 51 -27.47 -19.56 -0.08
C ILE A 51 -26.02 -19.48 0.34
N PHE A 52 -25.12 -19.25 -0.61
CA PHE A 52 -23.68 -19.18 -0.35
C PHE A 52 -23.25 -17.82 0.22
N TRP A 53 -23.76 -17.45 1.40
CA TRP A 53 -23.42 -16.16 2.01
C TRP A 53 -21.95 -16.03 2.40
N ILE A 54 -21.19 -17.13 2.46
CA ILE A 54 -19.74 -17.09 2.72
C ILE A 54 -18.98 -16.20 1.74
N ILE A 55 -19.47 -16.02 0.51
CA ILE A 55 -18.80 -15.18 -0.49
C ILE A 55 -18.54 -13.77 0.04
N PHE A 56 -19.42 -13.23 0.89
CA PHE A 56 -19.30 -11.88 1.43
C PHE A 56 -18.12 -11.73 2.39
N PRO A 57 -18.04 -12.46 3.51
CA PRO A 57 -16.88 -12.38 4.40
C PRO A 57 -15.60 -12.89 3.75
N PHE A 58 -15.66 -13.90 2.88
CA PHE A 58 -14.46 -14.42 2.20
C PHE A 58 -13.80 -13.35 1.33
N PHE A 59 -14.55 -12.78 0.37
CA PHE A 59 -13.98 -11.75 -0.52
C PHE A 59 -13.77 -10.41 0.19
N GLY A 60 -14.57 -10.09 1.20
CA GLY A 60 -14.34 -8.92 2.06
C GLY A 60 -13.00 -8.99 2.81
N TRP A 61 -12.66 -10.15 3.39
CA TRP A 61 -11.40 -10.34 4.10
C TRP A 61 -10.22 -10.59 3.17
N PHE A 62 -10.47 -11.14 1.98
CA PHE A 62 -9.45 -11.29 0.93
C PHE A 62 -8.79 -9.94 0.58
N ILE A 63 -9.54 -8.84 0.62
CA ILE A 63 -8.99 -7.48 0.46
C ILE A 63 -7.89 -7.23 1.52
N GLY A 64 -8.14 -7.57 2.78
CA GLY A 64 -7.15 -7.44 3.86
C GLY A 64 -5.88 -8.24 3.58
N ILE A 65 -6.02 -9.49 3.13
CA ILE A 65 -4.87 -10.35 2.76
C ILE A 65 -4.03 -9.71 1.65
N VAL A 66 -4.67 -9.21 0.59
CA VAL A 66 -3.96 -8.51 -0.48
C VAL A 66 -3.22 -7.30 0.08
N MET A 67 -3.87 -6.47 0.89
CA MET A 67 -3.28 -5.24 1.41
C MET A 67 -2.11 -5.49 2.36
N HIS A 68 -2.20 -6.48 3.26
CA HIS A 68 -1.09 -6.88 4.13
C HIS A 68 0.08 -7.44 3.31
N THR A 69 -0.20 -8.29 2.32
CA THR A 69 0.83 -8.88 1.45
C THR A 69 1.55 -7.80 0.65
N ILE A 70 0.82 -6.87 0.03
CA ILE A 70 1.38 -5.75 -0.72
C ILE A 70 2.19 -4.83 0.19
N GLY A 71 1.72 -4.56 1.41
CA GLY A 71 2.47 -3.79 2.40
C GLY A 71 3.83 -4.41 2.72
N TYR A 72 3.86 -5.73 2.99
CA TYR A 72 5.12 -6.46 3.17
C TYR A 72 6.02 -6.38 1.94
N LEU A 73 5.49 -6.62 0.72
CA LEU A 73 6.28 -6.62 -0.51
C LEU A 73 6.87 -5.25 -0.84
N VAL A 74 6.07 -4.19 -0.67
CA VAL A 74 6.50 -2.80 -0.87
C VAL A 74 7.61 -2.43 0.10
N TYR A 75 7.49 -2.85 1.37
CA TYR A 75 8.53 -2.65 2.38
C TYR A 75 9.79 -3.48 2.07
N ALA A 76 9.64 -4.78 1.84
CA ALA A 76 10.74 -5.72 1.63
C ALA A 76 11.57 -5.42 0.38
N ARG A 77 10.95 -4.85 -0.67
CA ARG A 77 11.63 -4.39 -1.88
C ARG A 77 12.19 -2.98 -1.77
N GLY A 78 12.06 -2.33 -0.60
CA GLY A 78 12.57 -0.97 -0.38
C GLY A 78 11.96 0.06 -1.32
N VAL A 79 10.70 -0.12 -1.75
CA VAL A 79 10.08 0.75 -2.75
C VAL A 79 10.08 2.18 -2.23
N TYR A 80 10.65 3.11 -2.98
CA TYR A 80 10.68 4.54 -2.67
C TYR A 80 10.36 5.30 -3.97
N PRO A 81 9.78 6.51 -3.92
CA PRO A 81 9.31 7.29 -2.76
C PRO A 81 7.96 6.82 -2.22
N LEU A 82 7.53 7.43 -1.11
CA LEU A 82 6.21 7.19 -0.50
C LEU A 82 5.08 7.31 -1.53
N ALA A 83 5.15 8.28 -2.45
CA ALA A 83 4.17 8.44 -3.53
C ALA A 83 4.02 7.18 -4.40
N LYS A 84 5.13 6.49 -4.72
CA LYS A 84 5.10 5.22 -5.47
C LYS A 84 4.40 4.13 -4.65
N ARG A 85 4.63 4.08 -3.34
CA ARG A 85 3.93 3.15 -2.44
C ARG A 85 2.43 3.44 -2.45
N THR A 86 2.04 4.70 -2.33
CA THR A 86 0.64 5.15 -2.34
C THR A 86 -0.07 4.69 -3.61
N VAL A 87 0.54 4.86 -4.79
CA VAL A 87 -0.02 4.38 -6.06
C VAL A 87 -0.21 2.86 -6.05
N ILE A 88 0.78 2.10 -5.58
CA ILE A 88 0.68 0.64 -5.49
C ILE A 88 -0.48 0.25 -4.57
N PHE A 89 -0.57 0.83 -3.37
CA PHE A 89 -1.65 0.53 -2.43
C PHE A 89 -3.04 0.86 -3.00
N HIS A 90 -3.23 2.03 -3.61
CA HIS A 90 -4.52 2.41 -4.21
C HIS A 90 -4.89 1.50 -5.37
N MET A 91 -3.93 1.10 -6.20
CA MET A 91 -4.17 0.18 -7.32
C MET A 91 -4.65 -1.19 -6.81
N PHE A 92 -3.94 -1.80 -5.85
CA PHE A 92 -4.32 -3.12 -5.32
C PHE A 92 -5.59 -3.08 -4.47
N ALA A 93 -5.84 -1.99 -3.73
CA ALA A 93 -7.10 -1.76 -3.04
C ALA A 93 -8.26 -1.67 -4.04
N TYR A 94 -8.10 -0.88 -5.10
CA TYR A 94 -9.10 -0.76 -6.16
C TYR A 94 -9.40 -2.10 -6.82
N LEU A 95 -8.38 -2.85 -7.27
CA LEU A 95 -8.58 -4.14 -7.92
C LEU A 95 -9.30 -5.15 -7.00
N SER A 96 -8.90 -5.22 -5.73
CA SER A 96 -9.49 -6.16 -4.76
C SER A 96 -10.93 -5.79 -4.41
N VAL A 97 -11.20 -4.50 -4.19
CA VAL A 97 -12.56 -4.01 -3.91
C VAL A 97 -13.45 -4.15 -5.14
N MET A 98 -12.95 -3.86 -6.34
CA MET A 98 -13.74 -4.01 -7.57
C MET A 98 -14.08 -5.47 -7.85
N LEU A 99 -13.15 -6.39 -7.62
CA LEU A 99 -13.44 -7.83 -7.68
C LEU A 99 -14.55 -8.20 -6.69
N PHE A 100 -14.46 -7.74 -5.44
CA PHE A 100 -15.48 -8.02 -4.44
C PHE A 100 -16.84 -7.43 -4.82
N LEU A 101 -16.92 -6.15 -5.18
CA LEU A 101 -18.17 -5.50 -5.56
C LEU A 101 -18.77 -6.09 -6.83
N PHE A 102 -17.95 -6.52 -7.79
CA PHE A 102 -18.43 -7.24 -8.97
C PHE A 102 -19.11 -8.55 -8.59
N LEU A 103 -18.49 -9.35 -7.72
CA LEU A 103 -19.07 -10.60 -7.24
C LEU A 103 -20.36 -10.36 -6.44
N VAL A 104 -20.39 -9.33 -5.59
CA VAL A 104 -21.60 -8.91 -4.86
C VAL A 104 -22.70 -8.53 -5.84
N ASN A 105 -22.40 -7.70 -6.84
CA ASN A 105 -23.36 -7.28 -7.83
C ASN A 105 -23.90 -8.48 -8.62
N PHE A 106 -23.03 -9.35 -9.11
CA PHE A 106 -23.41 -10.53 -9.86
C PHE A 106 -24.31 -11.46 -9.05
N TYR A 107 -23.99 -11.66 -7.77
CA TYR A 107 -24.76 -12.54 -6.89
C TYR A 107 -26.12 -11.96 -6.45
N THR A 108 -26.20 -10.63 -6.26
CA THR A 108 -27.39 -10.00 -5.66
C THR A 108 -28.34 -9.38 -6.67
N MET A 109 -27.81 -8.76 -7.73
CA MET A 109 -28.58 -8.00 -8.71
C MET A 109 -27.94 -8.11 -10.10
N PRO A 110 -27.89 -9.31 -10.71
CA PRO A 110 -27.17 -9.54 -11.97
C PRO A 110 -27.67 -8.68 -13.14
N GLU A 111 -28.93 -8.26 -13.11
CA GLU A 111 -29.54 -7.40 -14.14
C GLU A 111 -29.21 -5.91 -13.96
N LYS A 112 -28.71 -5.50 -12.79
CA LYS A 112 -28.41 -4.09 -12.48
C LYS A 112 -26.93 -3.91 -12.22
N TYR A 113 -26.19 -3.37 -13.17
CA TYR A 113 -24.74 -3.17 -13.10
C TYR A 113 -24.30 -1.99 -12.22
N TRP A 114 -24.77 -1.93 -10.96
CA TRP A 114 -24.44 -0.85 -10.04
C TRP A 114 -22.95 -0.78 -9.71
N VAL A 115 -22.19 -1.87 -9.87
CA VAL A 115 -20.72 -1.91 -9.69
C VAL A 115 -20.00 -0.92 -10.62
N LEU A 116 -20.61 -0.53 -11.74
CA LEU A 116 -20.01 0.43 -12.67
C LEU A 116 -19.79 1.81 -12.04
N PHE A 117 -20.68 2.25 -11.15
CA PHE A 117 -20.53 3.54 -10.47
C PHE A 117 -19.24 3.61 -9.63
N PRO A 118 -19.02 2.74 -8.62
CA PRO A 118 -17.77 2.76 -7.86
C PRO A 118 -16.56 2.44 -8.76
N ALA A 119 -16.70 1.57 -9.77
CA ALA A 119 -15.60 1.27 -10.69
C ALA A 119 -15.11 2.51 -11.44
N ILE A 120 -16.02 3.34 -11.95
CA ILE A 120 -15.68 4.57 -12.66
C ILE A 120 -15.15 5.62 -11.69
N PHE A 121 -15.89 5.95 -10.63
CA PHE A 121 -15.50 7.05 -9.73
C PHE A 121 -14.20 6.76 -8.97
N TRP A 122 -14.02 5.56 -8.44
CA TRP A 122 -12.76 5.18 -7.80
C TRP A 122 -11.64 4.96 -8.82
N GLY A 123 -11.97 4.50 -10.03
CA GLY A 123 -11.02 4.38 -11.13
C GLY A 123 -10.39 5.72 -11.47
N ILE A 124 -11.20 6.79 -11.54
CA ILE A 124 -10.72 8.17 -11.71
C ILE A 124 -9.78 8.55 -10.56
N ALA A 125 -10.13 8.26 -9.30
CA ALA A 125 -9.27 8.55 -8.16
C ALA A 125 -7.90 7.85 -8.25
N VAL A 126 -7.87 6.58 -8.67
CA VAL A 126 -6.61 5.83 -8.88
C VAL A 126 -5.77 6.48 -10.00
N LEU A 127 -6.40 6.88 -11.11
CA LEU A 127 -5.73 7.58 -12.20
C LEU A 127 -5.14 8.91 -11.75
N VAL A 128 -5.86 9.65 -10.90
CA VAL A 128 -5.36 10.91 -10.30
C VAL A 128 -4.14 10.65 -9.42
N HIS A 129 -4.17 9.64 -8.55
CA HIS A 129 -3.00 9.26 -7.74
C HIS A 129 -1.79 8.89 -8.60
N TYR A 130 -2.01 8.14 -9.69
CA TYR A 130 -0.98 7.78 -10.64
C TYR A 130 -0.41 9.01 -11.38
N ALA A 131 -1.28 9.92 -11.86
CA ALA A 131 -0.89 11.15 -12.52
C ALA A 131 -0.05 12.06 -11.60
N ILE A 132 -0.46 12.22 -10.34
CA ILE A 132 0.32 12.98 -9.34
C ILE A 132 1.71 12.38 -9.17
N TYR A 133 1.83 11.06 -9.08
CA TYR A 133 3.13 10.39 -8.99
C TYR A 133 4.00 10.68 -10.22
N MET A 134 3.42 10.55 -11.42
CA MET A 134 4.15 10.79 -12.67
C MET A 134 4.62 12.23 -12.83
N ILE A 135 3.76 13.21 -12.54
CA ILE A 135 4.05 14.64 -12.75
C ILE A 135 5.05 15.16 -11.71
N TYR A 136 4.87 14.82 -10.43
CA TYR A 136 5.61 15.48 -9.34
C TYR A 136 6.77 14.66 -8.76
N PHE A 137 6.73 13.33 -8.89
CA PHE A 137 7.66 12.45 -8.18
C PHE A 137 8.57 11.64 -9.10
N LYS A 138 8.11 11.22 -10.29
CA LYS A 138 8.94 10.44 -11.22
C LYS A 138 10.15 11.22 -11.73
N SER A 139 9.93 12.46 -12.19
CA SER A 139 11.00 13.33 -12.71
C SER A 139 12.11 13.65 -11.70
N ARG A 140 11.78 13.66 -10.40
CA ARG A 140 12.77 13.90 -9.32
C ARG A 140 13.69 12.70 -9.03
N ILE A 141 13.35 11.51 -9.49
CA ILE A 141 14.12 10.28 -9.28
C ILE A 141 15.10 10.05 -10.43
N ASP A 142 14.66 10.35 -11.66
CA ASP A 142 15.43 10.10 -12.89
C ASP A 142 16.47 11.21 -13.17
N GLU A 143 16.36 12.39 -12.55
CA GLU A 143 17.42 13.40 -12.58
C GLU A 143 18.59 13.01 -11.65
N PRO A 144 19.83 12.89 -12.14
CA PRO A 144 20.99 12.67 -11.28
C PRO A 144 21.16 13.86 -10.35
N ARG A 145 20.90 13.62 -9.06
CA ARG A 145 21.03 14.51 -7.88
C ARG A 145 21.85 15.80 -8.11
N LYS A 146 21.20 16.86 -8.60
CA LYS A 146 21.67 18.26 -8.46
C LYS A 146 20.60 19.24 -7.98
N SER A 147 19.35 18.82 -7.84
CA SER A 147 18.28 19.68 -7.35
C SER A 147 18.00 19.38 -5.88
N LEU A 148 18.65 20.14 -4.98
CA LEU A 148 18.32 20.20 -3.55
C LEU A 148 16.80 20.33 -3.38
N SER A 149 16.22 19.58 -2.42
CA SER A 149 14.82 19.71 -2.05
C SER A 149 14.47 21.18 -1.77
N ARG A 150 13.24 21.64 -2.03
CA ARG A 150 12.83 23.03 -1.70
C ARG A 150 13.12 23.37 -0.23
N ARG A 151 13.02 22.36 0.66
CA ARG A 151 13.41 22.44 2.06
C ARG A 151 14.92 22.62 2.26
N GLU A 152 15.75 21.84 1.57
CA GLU A 152 17.21 21.98 1.62
C GLU A 152 17.68 23.32 1.05
N LYS A 153 17.07 23.80 -0.05
CA LYS A 153 17.32 25.14 -0.59
C LYS A 153 16.94 26.24 0.40
N ALA A 154 15.85 26.07 1.15
CA ALA A 154 15.46 27.01 2.19
C ALA A 154 16.43 26.98 3.39
N ILE A 155 16.85 25.79 3.83
CA ILE A 155 17.86 25.61 4.89
C ILE A 155 19.19 26.25 4.46
N GLU A 156 19.63 26.04 3.22
CA GLU A 156 20.88 26.63 2.72
C GLU A 156 20.81 28.16 2.64
N ARG A 157 19.65 28.71 2.25
CA ARG A 157 19.42 30.17 2.28
C ARG A 157 19.49 30.72 3.70
N GLU A 158 18.87 30.06 4.68
CA GLU A 158 18.94 30.47 6.08
C GLU A 158 20.36 30.36 6.65
N MET A 159 21.07 29.27 6.36
CA MET A 159 22.48 29.10 6.75
C MET A 159 23.39 30.20 6.18
N LYS A 160 23.17 30.62 4.92
CA LYS A 160 23.91 31.73 4.31
C LYS A 160 23.63 33.06 5.00
N LYS A 161 22.38 33.32 5.40
CA LYS A 161 22.03 34.53 6.18
C LYS A 161 22.71 34.54 7.54
N MET A 162 22.75 33.40 8.24
CA MET A 162 23.40 33.29 9.56
C MET A 162 24.91 33.51 9.46
N LYS A 163 25.59 32.87 8.50
CA LYS A 163 27.03 33.09 8.27
C LYS A 163 27.36 34.55 7.96
N LYS A 164 26.52 35.24 7.18
CA LYS A 164 26.71 36.66 6.87
C LYS A 164 26.53 37.57 8.10
N LYS A 165 25.71 37.17 9.08
CA LYS A 165 25.55 37.88 10.37
C LYS A 165 26.72 37.63 11.33
N ILE A 166 27.34 36.46 11.27
CA ILE A 166 28.49 36.10 12.13
C ILE A 166 29.79 36.75 11.64
N ASN A 167 29.96 36.89 10.32
CA ASN A 167 31.15 37.48 9.71
C ASN A 167 31.09 39.01 9.58
N LYS A 168 30.24 39.68 10.35
CA LYS A 168 30.07 41.13 10.37
C LYS A 168 30.16 41.62 11.81
#